data_AF-A0A165WFJ0-F1
#
_entry.id   AF-A0A165WFJ0-F1
#
_cell.length_a   1.000
_cell.length_b   1.000
_cell.length_c   1.000
_cell.angle_alpha   90.00
_cell.angle_beta   90.00
_cell.angle_gamma   90.00
#
_symmetry.space_group_name_H-M   'P 1'
#
loop_
_entity.id
_entity.type
_entity.pdbx_description
1 polymer ?
#
loop_
_entity_poly.entity_id
_entity_poly.type
_entity_poly.pdbx_seq_one_letter_code
_entity_poly.pdbx_strand_id
1 'polypeptide(L)'
;DFWYALHEGVGVDKECKLRYVGPLLAMQITGDYFVAGHLDEPSMDDMGEIIREINSGGVRGLRAMGFIPNNIPEPNRNRKYDVGIVQKAFSEYYTWVTSNMDNTDRERWRWSVITAENHLCKHTRLLEVTTALVV
;
A
#
# COMPACT_ATOMS: atom_id res chain seq x y z
N ASP A 1 -6.32 -9.37 -12.27
CA ASP A 1 -5.58 -8.15 -11.93
C ASP A 1 -4.12 -8.32 -12.33
N PHE A 2 -3.53 -7.29 -12.96
CA PHE A 2 -2.16 -7.28 -13.48
C PHE A 2 -1.12 -7.51 -12.39
N TRP A 3 -1.32 -6.93 -11.21
CA TRP A 3 -0.41 -7.12 -10.08
C TRP A 3 -0.31 -8.60 -9.68
N TYR A 4 -1.45 -9.27 -9.50
CA TYR A 4 -1.52 -10.70 -9.19
C TYR A 4 -0.80 -11.57 -10.22
N ALA A 5 -0.97 -11.27 -11.50
CA ALA A 5 -0.31 -12.02 -12.57
C ALA A 5 1.22 -11.97 -12.45
N LEU A 6 1.78 -10.84 -12.01
CA LEU A 6 3.24 -10.69 -11.87
C LEU A 6 3.82 -11.54 -10.74
N HIS A 7 3.15 -11.65 -9.57
CA HIS A 7 3.72 -12.35 -8.40
C HIS A 7 3.17 -13.76 -8.17
N GLU A 8 1.86 -14.01 -8.37
CA GLU A 8 1.27 -15.35 -8.24
C GLU A 8 1.21 -16.11 -9.55
N GLY A 9 1.15 -15.41 -10.69
CA GLY A 9 0.81 -16.02 -11.97
C GLY A 9 -0.70 -16.20 -12.16
N VAL A 10 -1.07 -16.68 -13.34
CA VAL A 10 -2.46 -16.90 -13.76
C VAL A 10 -2.69 -18.38 -14.03
N GLY A 11 -3.83 -18.90 -13.59
CA GLY A 11 -4.22 -20.30 -13.79
C GLY A 11 -3.45 -21.29 -12.91
N VAL A 12 -3.73 -22.58 -13.11
CA VAL A 12 -3.14 -23.69 -12.32
C VAL A 12 -1.62 -23.75 -12.51
N ASP A 13 -1.16 -23.45 -13.73
CA ASP A 13 0.26 -23.50 -14.11
C ASP A 13 1.03 -22.22 -13.76
N LYS A 14 0.37 -21.23 -13.14
CA LYS A 14 0.96 -19.92 -12.78
C LYS A 14 1.64 -19.24 -13.97
N GLU A 15 0.96 -19.23 -15.12
CA GLU A 15 1.43 -18.54 -16.31
C GLU A 15 1.65 -17.04 -16.01
N CYS A 16 2.55 -16.40 -16.76
CA CYS A 16 2.92 -14.99 -16.56
C CYS A 16 3.60 -14.65 -15.21
N LYS A 17 3.79 -15.61 -14.30
CA LYS A 17 4.58 -15.37 -13.08
C LYS A 17 6.01 -15.01 -13.44
N LEU A 18 6.43 -13.81 -13.07
CA LEU A 18 7.80 -13.38 -13.29
C LEU A 18 8.72 -13.99 -12.23
N ARG A 19 9.82 -14.60 -12.67
CA ARG A 19 10.82 -15.15 -11.75
C ARG A 19 11.43 -14.01 -10.93
N TYR A 20 11.61 -14.25 -9.63
CA TYR A 20 12.17 -13.29 -8.67
C TYR A 20 11.36 -12.02 -8.43
N VAL A 21 10.13 -11.94 -8.95
CA VAL A 21 9.20 -10.85 -8.67
C VAL A 21 8.27 -11.27 -7.53
N GLY A 22 8.52 -10.73 -6.34
CA GLY A 22 7.63 -10.84 -5.19
C GLY A 22 6.56 -9.74 -5.17
N PRO A 23 5.62 -9.77 -4.20
CA PRO A 23 4.51 -8.81 -4.08
C PRO A 23 4.93 -7.33 -4.14
N LEU A 24 6.05 -6.98 -3.50
CA LEU A 24 6.58 -5.61 -3.50
C LEU A 24 7.06 -5.17 -4.90
N LEU A 25 7.86 -6.00 -5.57
CA LEU A 25 8.36 -5.68 -6.91
C LEU A 25 7.21 -5.65 -7.92
N ALA A 26 6.24 -6.56 -7.79
CA ALA A 26 5.03 -6.53 -8.60
C ALA A 26 4.28 -5.20 -8.43
N MET A 27 4.12 -4.70 -7.19
CA MET A 27 3.46 -3.41 -6.94
C MET A 27 4.23 -2.25 -7.57
N GLN A 28 5.57 -2.25 -7.50
CA GLN A 28 6.38 -1.22 -8.13
C GLN A 28 6.21 -1.22 -9.65
N ILE A 29 6.27 -2.39 -10.29
CA ILE A 29 6.03 -2.52 -11.74
C ILE A 29 4.62 -2.06 -12.10
N THR A 30 3.59 -2.51 -11.38
CA THR A 30 2.21 -2.05 -11.60
C THR A 30 2.09 -0.54 -11.45
N GLY A 31 2.75 0.04 -10.46
CA GLY A 31 2.78 1.48 -10.23
C GLY A 31 3.41 2.26 -11.40
N ASP A 32 4.52 1.77 -11.95
CA ASP A 32 5.17 2.38 -13.11
C ASP A 32 4.27 2.34 -14.35
N TYR A 33 3.61 1.22 -14.60
CA TYR A 33 2.67 1.08 -15.73
C TYR A 33 1.41 1.95 -15.55
N PHE A 34 0.89 2.09 -14.33
CA PHE A 34 -0.18 3.04 -14.02
C PHE A 34 0.25 4.48 -14.31
N VAL A 35 1.42 4.91 -13.82
CA VAL A 35 1.94 6.27 -14.05
C VAL A 35 2.18 6.54 -15.54
N ALA A 36 2.54 5.51 -16.32
CA ALA A 36 2.68 5.59 -17.77
C ALA A 36 1.34 5.60 -18.53
N GLY A 37 0.21 5.42 -17.86
CA GLY A 37 -1.13 5.40 -18.47
C GLY A 37 -1.48 4.08 -19.17
N HIS A 38 -0.81 2.99 -18.81
CA HIS A 38 -1.05 1.65 -19.37
C HIS A 38 -1.96 0.77 -18.52
N LEU A 39 -2.23 1.18 -17.28
CA LEU A 39 -3.12 0.49 -16.35
C LEU A 39 -4.08 1.50 -15.72
N ASP A 40 -5.25 1.00 -15.35
CA ASP A 40 -6.19 1.74 -14.52
C ASP A 40 -5.67 1.82 -13.07
N GLU A 41 -6.11 2.85 -12.35
CA GLU A 41 -5.83 2.96 -10.93
C GLU A 41 -6.49 1.80 -10.16
N PRO A 42 -5.78 1.10 -9.27
CA PRO A 42 -6.40 0.08 -8.44
C PRO A 42 -7.44 0.71 -7.51
N SER A 43 -8.47 -0.06 -7.14
CA SER A 43 -9.42 0.41 -6.13
C SER A 43 -8.74 0.50 -4.75
N MET A 44 -9.36 1.21 -3.81
CA MET A 44 -8.87 1.23 -2.41
C MET A 44 -8.89 -0.17 -1.79
N ASP A 45 -9.85 -1.01 -2.18
CA ASP A 45 -9.96 -2.39 -1.70
C ASP A 45 -8.82 -3.26 -2.25
N ASP A 46 -8.51 -3.12 -3.55
CA ASP A 46 -7.37 -3.81 -4.17
C ASP A 46 -6.07 -3.36 -3.51
N MET A 47 -5.88 -2.05 -3.31
CA MET A 47 -4.67 -1.53 -2.68
C MET A 47 -4.55 -1.97 -1.22
N GLY A 48 -5.65 -2.04 -0.48
CA GLY A 48 -5.67 -2.59 0.88
C GLY A 48 -5.23 -4.05 0.93
N GLU A 49 -5.65 -4.85 -0.04
CA GLU A 49 -5.19 -6.23 -0.19
C GLU A 49 -3.69 -6.31 -0.56
N ILE A 50 -3.23 -5.50 -1.52
CA ILE A 50 -1.81 -5.40 -1.90
C ILE A 50 -0.95 -5.02 -0.69
N ILE A 51 -1.35 -4.01 0.08
CA ILE A 51 -0.65 -3.56 1.29
C ILE A 51 -0.56 -4.69 2.32
N ARG A 52 -1.66 -5.41 2.55
CA ARG A 52 -1.69 -6.59 3.43
C ARG A 52 -0.75 -7.68 2.91
N GLU A 53 -0.77 -7.96 1.62
CA GLU A 53 -0.02 -9.06 1.02
C GLU A 53 1.49 -8.81 1.06
N ILE A 54 1.91 -7.57 0.78
CA ILE A 54 3.30 -7.12 0.95
C ILE A 54 3.69 -7.16 2.43
N ASN A 55 2.75 -6.90 3.35
CA ASN A 55 2.94 -6.95 4.81
C ASN A 55 4.19 -6.18 5.28
N SER A 56 4.35 -4.94 4.80
CA SER A 56 5.55 -4.13 5.02
C SER A 56 5.26 -2.75 5.64
N GLY A 57 5.97 -1.71 5.19
CA GLY A 57 5.89 -0.35 5.71
C GLY A 57 4.49 0.27 5.62
N GLY A 58 3.68 -0.09 4.61
CA GLY A 58 2.32 0.43 4.46
C GLY A 58 1.43 0.15 5.67
N VAL A 59 1.37 -1.11 6.12
CA VAL A 59 0.60 -1.52 7.29
C VAL A 59 1.14 -0.86 8.57
N ARG A 60 2.47 -0.79 8.73
CA ARG A 60 3.09 -0.10 9.86
C ARG A 60 2.76 1.39 9.86
N GLY A 61 2.70 2.02 8.69
CA GLY A 61 2.28 3.41 8.52
C GLY A 61 0.83 3.63 8.94
N LEU A 62 -0.09 2.77 8.50
CA LEU A 62 -1.49 2.83 8.91
C LEU A 62 -1.66 2.72 10.43
N ARG A 63 -0.91 1.82 11.07
CA ARG A 63 -0.90 1.70 12.53
C ARG A 63 -0.29 2.94 13.20
N ALA A 64 0.88 3.39 12.75
CA ALA A 64 1.57 4.53 13.33
C ALA A 64 0.76 5.83 13.25
N MET A 65 -0.04 5.99 12.19
CA MET A 65 -0.96 7.12 12.01
C MET A 65 -2.31 6.95 12.72
N GLY A 66 -2.56 5.80 13.36
CA GLY A 66 -3.78 5.54 14.14
C GLY A 66 -4.98 5.00 13.35
N PHE A 67 -4.82 4.68 12.05
CA PHE A 67 -5.89 4.07 11.24
C PHE A 67 -6.08 2.57 11.54
N ILE A 68 -5.03 1.89 12.01
CA ILE A 68 -5.16 0.55 12.63
C ILE A 68 -5.09 0.72 14.15
N PRO A 69 -6.19 0.49 14.89
CA PRO A 69 -6.21 0.60 16.34
C PRO A 69 -5.18 -0.27 17.07
N ASN A 70 -4.65 0.23 18.19
CA ASN A 70 -3.66 -0.48 19.01
C ASN A 70 -4.20 -1.73 19.72
N ASN A 71 -5.52 -1.86 19.87
CA ASN A 71 -6.15 -3.07 20.41
C ASN A 71 -6.23 -4.21 19.39
N ILE A 72 -6.01 -3.94 18.09
CA ILE A 72 -5.85 -4.98 17.09
C ILE A 72 -4.42 -5.51 17.22
N PRO A 73 -4.20 -6.79 17.53
CA PRO A 73 -2.87 -7.34 17.72
C PRO A 73 -2.09 -7.36 16.40
N GLU A 74 -0.78 -7.13 16.47
CA GLU A 74 0.07 -7.35 15.31
C GLU A 74 0.14 -8.85 14.98
N PRO A 75 0.00 -9.24 13.71
CA PRO A 75 0.15 -10.62 13.32
C PRO A 75 1.62 -11.04 13.51
N ASN A 76 1.81 -12.29 13.92
CA ASN A 76 3.15 -12.87 14.02
C ASN A 76 3.74 -13.15 12.62
N ARG A 77 5.01 -13.60 12.56
CA ARG A 77 5.74 -13.87 11.30
C ARG A 77 5.00 -14.77 10.30
N ASN A 78 4.08 -15.61 10.75
CA ASN A 78 3.36 -16.58 9.92
C ASN A 78 1.91 -16.18 9.63
N ARG A 79 1.48 -14.99 10.07
CA ARG A 79 0.13 -14.48 9.86
C ARG A 79 0.18 -13.10 9.23
N LYS A 80 -0.87 -12.75 8.51
CA LYS A 80 -1.12 -11.39 8.00
C LYS A 80 -2.28 -10.79 8.78
N TYR A 81 -2.46 -9.48 8.68
CA TYR A 81 -3.68 -8.83 9.15
C TYR A 81 -4.91 -9.42 8.45
N ASP A 82 -6.07 -9.27 9.05
CA ASP A 82 -7.33 -9.47 8.31
C ASP A 82 -7.42 -8.44 7.17
N VAL A 83 -7.91 -8.87 6.00
CA VAL A 83 -7.98 -8.01 4.81
C VAL A 83 -8.96 -6.86 5.00
N GLY A 84 -10.09 -7.09 5.66
CA GLY A 84 -11.08 -6.06 5.93
C GLY A 84 -10.55 -4.98 6.88
N ILE A 85 -9.69 -5.35 7.83
CA ILE A 85 -9.00 -4.38 8.70
C ILE A 85 -8.10 -3.45 7.86
N VAL A 86 -7.30 -4.00 6.95
CA VAL A 86 -6.34 -3.20 6.15
C VAL A 86 -7.07 -2.37 5.10
N GLN A 87 -8.08 -2.93 4.42
CA GLN A 87 -8.91 -2.20 3.45
C GLN A 87 -9.63 -1.02 4.10
N LYS A 88 -10.27 -1.25 5.26
CA LYS A 88 -10.92 -0.18 6.01
C LYS A 88 -9.92 0.91 6.41
N ALA A 89 -8.80 0.53 7.03
CA ALA A 89 -7.79 1.48 7.48
C ALA A 89 -7.21 2.30 6.31
N PHE A 90 -6.94 1.65 5.17
CA PHE A 90 -6.44 2.33 3.97
C PHE A 90 -7.47 3.28 3.37
N SER A 91 -8.74 2.87 3.29
CA SER A 91 -9.83 3.73 2.80
C SER A 91 -10.05 4.96 3.68
N GLU A 92 -10.05 4.79 5.01
CA GLU A 92 -10.14 5.90 5.96
C GLU A 92 -8.94 6.85 5.82
N TYR A 93 -7.72 6.30 5.69
CA TYR A 93 -6.51 7.09 5.44
C TYR A 93 -6.60 7.88 4.13
N TYR A 94 -6.94 7.22 3.03
CA TYR A 94 -7.01 7.84 1.72
C TYR A 94 -8.07 8.95 1.67
N THR A 95 -9.23 8.69 2.27
CA THR A 95 -10.32 9.67 2.40
C THR A 95 -9.88 10.86 3.25
N TRP A 96 -9.20 10.62 4.37
CA TRP A 96 -8.69 11.68 5.22
C TRP A 96 -7.68 12.58 4.47
N VAL A 97 -6.70 11.99 3.77
CA VAL A 97 -5.73 12.78 3.00
C VAL A 97 -6.42 13.61 1.91
N THR A 98 -7.27 12.97 1.11
CA THR A 98 -7.93 13.63 -0.02
C THR A 98 -8.96 14.68 0.39
N SER A 99 -9.48 14.60 1.61
CA SER A 99 -10.37 15.61 2.20
C SER A 99 -9.64 16.79 2.82
N ASN A 100 -8.33 16.65 3.12
CA ASN A 100 -7.50 17.68 3.74
C ASN A 100 -6.45 18.28 2.79
N MET A 101 -6.36 17.78 1.57
CA MET A 101 -5.47 18.29 0.52
C MET A 101 -6.30 18.99 -0.55
N ASP A 102 -5.89 20.18 -0.95
CA ASP A 102 -6.57 20.88 -2.05
C ASP A 102 -6.39 20.14 -3.38
N ASN A 103 -7.33 20.34 -4.31
CA ASN A 103 -7.32 19.63 -5.58
C ASN A 103 -6.10 19.99 -6.45
N THR A 104 -5.58 21.20 -6.35
CA THR A 104 -4.43 21.65 -7.13
C THR A 104 -3.17 20.92 -6.70
N ASP A 105 -2.93 20.78 -5.40
CA ASP A 105 -1.82 20.01 -4.86
C ASP A 105 -1.97 18.52 -5.14
N ARG A 106 -3.19 17.96 -5.07
CA ARG A 106 -3.46 16.57 -5.47
C ARG A 106 -3.08 16.30 -6.91
N GLU A 107 -3.49 17.16 -7.84
CA GLU A 107 -3.14 17.04 -9.25
C GLU A 107 -1.63 17.19 -9.46
N ARG A 108 -1.02 18.20 -8.84
CA ARG A 108 0.42 18.46 -8.93
C ARG A 108 1.26 17.30 -8.42
N TRP A 109 0.84 16.66 -7.34
CA TRP A 109 1.53 15.51 -6.74
C TRP A 109 1.19 14.20 -7.43
N ARG A 110 0.22 14.21 -8.36
CA ARG A 110 -0.36 13.01 -8.98
C ARG A 110 -0.81 12.03 -7.90
N TRP A 111 -1.52 12.55 -6.90
CA TRP A 111 -1.98 11.78 -5.77
C TRP A 111 -2.97 10.69 -6.22
N SER A 112 -2.70 9.48 -5.79
CA SER A 112 -3.32 8.22 -6.19
C SER A 112 -3.20 7.21 -5.07
N VAL A 113 -3.91 6.09 -5.12
CA VAL A 113 -3.78 5.03 -4.12
C VAL A 113 -2.36 4.44 -4.06
N ILE A 114 -1.62 4.44 -5.19
CA ILE A 114 -0.23 3.98 -5.25
C ILE A 114 0.71 4.96 -4.54
N THR A 115 0.53 6.26 -4.76
CA THR A 115 1.33 7.28 -4.06
C THR A 115 1.00 7.34 -2.57
N ALA A 116 -0.27 7.06 -2.22
CA ALA A 116 -0.71 6.92 -0.83
C ALA A 116 -0.04 5.73 -0.12
N GLU A 117 0.07 4.55 -0.76
CA GLU A 117 0.85 3.43 -0.22
C GLU A 117 2.33 3.82 0.02
N ASN A 118 2.94 4.45 -0.99
CA ASN A 118 4.35 4.85 -0.90
C ASN A 118 4.58 5.88 0.21
N HIS A 119 3.61 6.78 0.41
CA HIS A 119 3.62 7.71 1.54
C HIS A 119 3.59 6.98 2.88
N LEU A 120 2.69 6.02 3.08
CA LEU A 120 2.62 5.22 4.32
C LEU A 120 3.94 4.48 4.60
N CYS A 121 4.53 3.88 3.57
CA CYS A 121 5.84 3.23 3.66
C CYS A 121 6.95 4.17 4.13
N LYS A 122 6.95 5.42 3.63
CA LYS A 122 7.94 6.44 4.00
C LYS A 122 7.64 7.12 5.34
N HIS A 123 6.38 7.20 5.74
CA HIS A 123 5.96 7.82 7.00
C HIS A 123 6.64 7.17 8.20
N THR A 124 6.70 5.83 8.23
CA THR A 124 7.40 5.11 9.31
C THR A 124 8.89 5.44 9.39
N ARG A 125 9.57 5.57 8.25
CA ARG A 125 10.98 5.98 8.20
C ARG A 125 11.18 7.42 8.66
N LEU A 126 10.25 8.32 8.30
CA LEU A 126 10.29 9.70 8.76
C LEU A 126 10.11 9.77 10.28
N LEU A 127 9.16 9.02 10.84
CA LEU A 127 8.93 8.94 12.28
C LEU A 127 10.18 8.43 13.04
N GLU A 128 10.86 7.42 12.51
CA GLU A 128 12.11 6.90 13.09
C GLU A 128 13.18 8.01 13.17
N VAL A 129 13.34 8.80 12.10
CA VAL A 129 14.30 9.90 12.06
C VAL A 129 13.90 11.05 12.99
N THR A 130 12.64 11.48 12.97
CA THR A 130 12.20 12.63 13.78
C THR A 130 12.21 12.31 15.27
N THR A 131 11.85 11.09 15.66
CA THR A 131 11.92 10.65 17.06
C THR A 131 13.36 10.65 17.56
N ALA A 132 14.33 10.22 16.73
CA ALA A 132 15.75 10.25 17.07
C ALA A 132 16.33 11.67 17.23
N LEU A 133 15.70 12.70 16.65
CA LEU A 133 16.11 14.09 16.75
C LEU A 133 15.50 14.85 17.94
N VAL A 134 14.48 14.29 18.58
CA VAL A 134 13.78 14.86 19.74
C VAL A 134 14.32 14.32 21.07
N VAL A 135 15.34 13.45 21.01
CA VAL A 135 16.13 12.92 22.14
C VAL A 135 17.48 13.62 22.18
#